data_AF-A0A3S2VY72-F1
#
_entry.id   AF-A0A3S2VY72-F1
#
_cell.length_a   1.000
_cell.length_b   1.000
_cell.length_c   1.000
_cell.angle_alpha   90.00
_cell.angle_beta   90.00
_cell.angle_gamma   90.00
#
_symmetry.space_group_name_H-M   'P 1'
#
loop_
_entity.id
_entity.type
_entity.pdbx_description
1 polymer ?
#
loop_
_entity_poly.entity_id
_entity_poly.type
_entity_poly.pdbx_seq_one_letter_code
_entity_poly.pdbx_strand_id
1 'polypeptide(L)'
;MPIARTLPAILLALLLAALPQPGHAKSLYTEDFSGIALGLLAPSLPGSDFELVDGHAQGRDDAPPQDRYLWLGAGWYAEAYDPLTQVGDTVVQSAAAFDLQAGRTYVLSFDWSRGLVAGGNGPFWLTISAQVGSQAVTYGDVTGFYFPTDWQPGELRWTQATDEAGVHLRFTATGLAYSAAAIDNIRLNVSPVPEPDAWAMLTAGLAALGVTLRRRRP
;
A
#
# COMPACT_ATOMS: atom_id res chain seq x y z
N MET A 1 -10.76 5.32 71.58
CA MET A 1 -11.55 5.13 70.33
C MET A 1 -10.66 5.52 69.15
N PRO A 2 -10.19 4.57 68.33
CA PRO A 2 -9.37 4.88 67.15
C PRO A 2 -10.26 5.03 65.90
N ILE A 3 -10.07 6.12 65.16
CA ILE A 3 -10.73 6.37 63.87
C ILE A 3 -9.79 5.86 62.77
N ALA A 4 -10.11 4.69 62.21
CA ALA A 4 -9.40 4.13 61.07
C ALA A 4 -9.73 4.93 59.81
N ARG A 5 -8.73 5.62 59.25
CA ARG A 5 -8.81 6.28 57.94
C ARG A 5 -8.46 5.28 56.84
N THR A 6 -9.46 4.74 56.18
CA THR A 6 -9.33 4.02 54.91
C THR A 6 -9.63 4.97 53.76
N LEU A 7 -8.70 5.08 52.81
CA LEU A 7 -8.83 5.40 51.37
C LEU A 7 -7.46 5.89 50.83
N PRO A 8 -7.08 5.67 49.55
CA PRO A 8 -7.86 5.06 48.45
C PRO A 8 -7.04 4.07 47.56
N ALA A 9 -7.50 2.82 47.45
CA ALA A 9 -7.02 1.89 46.41
C ALA A 9 -7.51 2.26 44.98
N ILE A 10 -8.51 3.15 44.88
CA ILE A 10 -9.15 3.54 43.62
C ILE A 10 -8.26 4.43 42.75
N LEU A 11 -7.31 5.18 43.34
CA LEU A 11 -6.42 6.06 42.56
C LEU A 11 -5.33 5.29 41.79
N LEU A 12 -4.96 4.08 42.26
CA LEU A 12 -3.90 3.29 41.63
C LEU A 12 -4.41 2.51 40.39
N ALA A 13 -5.71 2.18 40.36
CA ALA A 13 -6.33 1.49 39.23
C ALA A 13 -6.52 2.39 37.99
N LEU A 14 -6.73 3.70 38.18
CA LEU A 14 -6.83 4.65 37.06
C LEU A 14 -5.47 4.99 36.41
N LEU A 15 -4.37 4.88 37.15
CA LEU A 15 -3.03 5.17 36.61
C LEU A 15 -2.51 4.09 35.65
N LEU A 16 -2.97 2.83 35.81
CA LEU A 16 -2.53 1.70 34.98
C LEU A 16 -3.25 1.62 33.62
N ALA A 17 -4.42 2.26 33.48
CA ALA A 17 -5.20 2.28 32.24
C ALA A 17 -4.71 3.32 31.21
N ALA A 18 -3.74 4.17 31.58
CA ALA A 18 -3.23 5.25 30.72
C ALA A 18 -1.84 4.94 30.12
N LEU A 19 -1.40 3.67 30.12
CA LEU A 19 -0.22 3.27 29.35
C LEU A 19 -0.59 3.33 27.86
N PRO A 20 0.05 4.19 27.06
CA PRO A 20 -0.27 4.28 25.64
C PRO A 20 0.12 2.99 24.95
N GLN A 21 -0.80 2.49 24.13
CA GLN A 21 -0.50 1.42 23.21
C GLN A 21 0.53 1.95 22.19
N PRO A 22 1.54 1.15 21.81
CA PRO A 22 2.38 1.52 20.66
C PRO A 22 1.44 1.84 19.50
N GLY A 23 1.62 3.02 18.88
CA GLY A 23 0.82 3.38 17.72
C GLY A 23 0.94 2.23 16.71
N HIS A 24 -0.18 1.60 16.38
CA HIS A 24 -0.18 0.60 15.32
C HIS A 24 -0.04 1.34 13.98
N ALA A 25 0.75 0.78 13.07
CA ALA A 25 0.78 1.27 11.70
C ALA A 25 -0.66 1.28 11.15
N LYS A 26 -1.06 2.39 10.53
CA LYS A 26 -2.39 2.53 9.95
C LYS A 26 -2.31 2.12 8.49
N SER A 27 -3.12 1.16 8.07
CA SER A 27 -3.34 0.89 6.64
C SER A 27 -4.17 2.04 6.05
N LEU A 28 -3.66 2.62 4.97
CA LEU A 28 -4.36 3.62 4.17
C LEU A 28 -5.05 2.98 2.98
N TYR A 29 -4.50 1.87 2.46
CA TYR A 29 -5.01 1.18 1.30
C TYR A 29 -4.59 -0.29 1.32
N THR A 30 -5.50 -1.17 0.92
CA THR A 30 -5.24 -2.60 0.71
C THR A 30 -6.04 -3.05 -0.52
N GLU A 31 -5.41 -3.81 -1.42
CA GLU A 31 -6.07 -4.48 -2.56
C GLU A 31 -5.40 -5.83 -2.77
N ASP A 32 -6.20 -6.88 -2.94
CA ASP A 32 -5.77 -8.27 -3.18
C ASP A 32 -6.46 -8.88 -4.42
N PHE A 33 -7.21 -8.06 -5.16
CA PHE A 33 -7.97 -8.41 -6.36
C PHE A 33 -8.89 -9.63 -6.22
N SER A 34 -9.18 -10.09 -5.01
CA SER A 34 -10.05 -11.25 -4.76
C SER A 34 -11.48 -11.03 -5.31
N GLY A 35 -11.92 -9.78 -5.36
CA GLY A 35 -13.20 -9.34 -5.92
C GLY A 35 -13.22 -9.11 -7.44
N ILE A 36 -12.07 -9.12 -8.12
CA ILE A 36 -12.01 -8.70 -9.53
C ILE A 36 -12.78 -9.68 -10.42
N ALA A 37 -13.49 -9.13 -11.41
CA ALA A 37 -14.11 -9.92 -12.47
C ALA A 37 -13.02 -10.48 -13.40
N LEU A 38 -13.11 -11.79 -13.69
CA LEU A 38 -12.22 -12.44 -14.65
C LEU A 38 -12.65 -12.13 -16.08
N GLY A 39 -11.68 -12.10 -16.99
CA GLY A 39 -11.93 -11.89 -18.41
C GLY A 39 -11.51 -10.51 -18.89
N LEU A 40 -11.66 -10.29 -20.19
CA LEU A 40 -11.07 -9.13 -20.86
C LEU A 40 -11.71 -7.83 -20.38
N LEU A 41 -10.90 -6.90 -19.88
CA LEU A 41 -11.42 -5.65 -19.39
C LEU A 41 -11.00 -4.51 -20.32
N ALA A 42 -12.04 -4.07 -21.03
CA ALA A 42 -12.36 -2.70 -21.42
C ALA A 42 -12.03 -1.68 -20.28
N PRO A 43 -12.15 -0.35 -20.45
CA PRO A 43 -11.51 0.65 -19.58
C PRO A 43 -11.93 0.72 -18.09
N SER A 44 -12.72 -0.23 -17.58
CA SER A 44 -13.03 -0.36 -16.16
C SER A 44 -12.56 -1.70 -15.63
N LEU A 45 -12.17 -1.75 -14.34
CA LEU A 45 -11.79 -2.97 -13.63
C LEU A 45 -12.87 -3.34 -12.59
N PRO A 46 -14.02 -3.93 -12.98
CA PRO A 46 -15.10 -4.22 -12.05
C PRO A 46 -14.65 -5.13 -10.90
N GLY A 47 -14.96 -4.71 -9.68
CA GLY A 47 -14.60 -5.46 -8.47
C GLY A 47 -13.19 -5.20 -7.96
N SER A 48 -12.48 -4.22 -8.52
CA SER A 48 -11.24 -3.68 -7.97
C SER A 48 -11.41 -2.21 -7.59
N ASP A 49 -10.62 -1.75 -6.62
CA ASP A 49 -10.44 -0.35 -6.27
C ASP A 49 -9.44 0.36 -7.21
N PHE A 50 -9.07 -0.25 -8.34
CA PHE A 50 -8.26 0.36 -9.41
C PHE A 50 -9.10 0.75 -10.64
N GLU A 51 -8.63 1.75 -11.35
CA GLU A 51 -9.13 2.16 -12.66
C GLU A 51 -8.00 2.11 -13.72
N LEU A 52 -8.39 1.83 -14.97
CA LEU A 52 -7.48 1.85 -16.10
C LEU A 52 -7.34 3.29 -16.59
N VAL A 53 -6.11 3.78 -16.62
CA VAL A 53 -5.78 5.12 -17.13
C VAL A 53 -5.38 5.04 -18.60
N ASP A 54 -4.56 4.05 -18.95
CA ASP A 54 -4.07 3.83 -20.32
C ASP A 54 -3.68 2.36 -20.52
N GLY A 55 -3.65 1.91 -21.78
CA GLY A 55 -3.24 0.56 -22.17
C GLY A 55 -4.32 -0.51 -21.93
N HIS A 56 -3.91 -1.66 -21.40
CA HIS A 56 -4.78 -2.84 -21.23
C HIS A 56 -4.47 -3.58 -19.93
N ALA A 57 -5.47 -3.67 -19.05
CA ALA A 57 -5.39 -4.43 -17.82
C ALA A 57 -6.53 -5.46 -17.73
N GLN A 58 -6.30 -6.56 -17.04
CA GLN A 58 -7.25 -7.67 -16.96
C GLN A 58 -7.16 -8.38 -15.61
N GLY A 59 -8.31 -8.73 -15.03
CA GLY A 59 -8.36 -9.70 -13.93
C GLY A 59 -8.04 -11.10 -14.43
N ARG A 60 -7.08 -11.76 -13.78
CA ARG A 60 -6.67 -13.14 -14.07
C ARG A 60 -6.76 -14.00 -12.82
N ASP A 61 -6.81 -15.30 -13.04
CA ASP A 61 -6.81 -16.35 -12.03
C ASP A 61 -5.88 -17.45 -12.55
N ASP A 62 -4.83 -17.75 -11.80
CA ASP A 62 -4.02 -18.94 -12.03
C ASP A 62 -4.40 -20.01 -11.00
N ALA A 63 -4.79 -21.19 -11.49
CA ALA A 63 -5.13 -22.33 -10.64
C ALA A 63 -3.91 -22.81 -9.82
N PRO A 64 -4.16 -23.56 -8.74
CA PRO A 64 -4.30 -23.17 -7.33
C PRO A 64 -2.96 -22.84 -6.61
N PRO A 65 -3.03 -22.10 -5.48
CA PRO A 65 -4.25 -21.76 -4.74
C PRO A 65 -4.67 -20.30 -4.92
N GLN A 66 -5.61 -20.03 -5.84
CA GLN A 66 -6.56 -18.91 -5.79
C GLN A 66 -6.00 -17.49 -5.54
N ASP A 67 -4.90 -17.11 -6.17
CA ASP A 67 -4.52 -15.71 -6.19
C ASP A 67 -5.09 -15.09 -7.48
N ARG A 68 -6.22 -14.38 -7.32
CA ARG A 68 -6.68 -13.48 -8.38
C ARG A 68 -5.78 -12.27 -8.37
N TYR A 69 -5.32 -11.85 -9.53
CA TYR A 69 -4.40 -10.74 -9.64
C TYR A 69 -4.76 -9.84 -10.79
N LEU A 70 -4.18 -8.64 -10.78
CA LEU A 70 -4.31 -7.72 -11.89
C LEU A 70 -3.15 -7.91 -12.86
N TRP A 71 -3.50 -8.28 -14.08
CA TRP A 71 -2.57 -8.45 -15.20
C TRP A 71 -2.49 -7.14 -16.00
N LEU A 72 -1.28 -6.66 -16.27
CA LEU A 72 -0.99 -5.43 -16.99
C LEU A 72 -0.20 -5.74 -18.26
N GLY A 73 -0.80 -5.51 -19.43
CA GLY A 73 -0.14 -5.73 -20.72
C GLY A 73 0.87 -4.64 -21.04
N ALA A 74 1.93 -4.95 -21.78
CA ALA A 74 2.89 -3.96 -22.23
C ALA A 74 3.43 -4.28 -23.64
N GLY A 75 3.70 -3.23 -24.41
CA GLY A 75 4.24 -3.32 -25.76
C GLY A 75 3.23 -3.87 -26.77
N TRP A 76 3.50 -5.06 -27.30
CA TRP A 76 2.60 -5.75 -28.24
C TRP A 76 1.93 -6.92 -27.53
N TYR A 77 0.62 -6.99 -27.59
CA TYR A 77 -0.12 -8.04 -26.93
C TYR A 77 -0.83 -8.90 -27.98
N ALA A 78 -0.63 -10.20 -27.89
CA ALA A 78 -1.57 -11.17 -28.44
C ALA A 78 -2.32 -11.76 -27.26
N GLU A 79 -3.62 -11.48 -27.16
CA GLU A 79 -4.48 -12.46 -26.51
C GLU A 79 -4.30 -13.79 -27.22
N ALA A 80 -4.47 -14.88 -26.48
CA ALA A 80 -4.29 -16.22 -27.01
C ALA A 80 -5.07 -16.54 -28.31
N TYR A 81 -5.95 -15.64 -28.81
CA TYR A 81 -6.80 -15.84 -29.99
C TYR A 81 -7.10 -14.59 -30.86
N ASP A 82 -6.38 -13.45 -30.74
CA ASP A 82 -6.65 -12.22 -31.54
C ASP A 82 -5.38 -11.69 -32.25
N PRO A 83 -5.44 -10.96 -33.40
CA PRO A 83 -4.23 -10.49 -34.04
C PRO A 83 -3.54 -9.46 -33.15
N LEU A 84 -2.22 -9.47 -33.20
CA LEU A 84 -1.32 -8.60 -32.43
C LEU A 84 -1.83 -7.17 -32.34
N THR A 85 -2.32 -6.78 -31.18
CA THR A 85 -2.72 -5.41 -30.90
C THR A 85 -1.60 -4.75 -30.10
N GLN A 86 -1.08 -3.66 -30.62
CA GLN A 86 -0.13 -2.84 -29.85
C GLN A 86 -0.90 -2.18 -28.71
N VAL A 87 -0.50 -2.48 -27.47
CA VAL A 87 -1.11 -1.92 -26.26
C VAL A 87 -0.33 -0.71 -25.77
N GLY A 88 0.98 -0.65 -26.04
CA GLY A 88 1.84 0.39 -25.49
C GLY A 88 2.10 0.15 -24.01
N ASP A 89 2.23 1.23 -23.24
CA ASP A 89 2.37 1.15 -21.79
C ASP A 89 0.98 1.00 -21.15
N THR A 90 0.86 0.16 -20.12
CA THR A 90 -0.37 0.07 -19.34
C THR A 90 -0.22 0.83 -18.04
N VAL A 91 -1.20 1.63 -17.72
CA VAL A 91 -1.27 2.41 -16.50
C VAL A 91 -2.58 2.12 -15.79
N VAL A 92 -2.49 1.73 -14.53
CA VAL A 92 -3.62 1.64 -13.61
C VAL A 92 -3.36 2.50 -12.39
N GLN A 93 -4.42 3.00 -11.77
CA GLN A 93 -4.31 3.74 -10.51
C GLN A 93 -5.45 3.42 -9.57
N SER A 94 -5.26 3.65 -8.27
CA SER A 94 -6.34 3.55 -7.29
C SER A 94 -7.46 4.55 -7.63
N ALA A 95 -8.71 4.12 -7.55
CA ALA A 95 -9.87 5.00 -7.74
C ALA A 95 -9.98 6.04 -6.61
N ALA A 96 -9.61 5.64 -5.39
CA ALA A 96 -9.48 6.56 -4.26
C ALA A 96 -8.16 7.34 -4.34
N ALA A 97 -8.24 8.62 -4.00
CA ALA A 97 -7.10 9.47 -3.75
C ALA A 97 -6.80 9.57 -2.24
N PHE A 98 -5.56 9.90 -1.89
CA PHE A 98 -5.08 10.01 -0.51
C PHE A 98 -4.33 11.32 -0.29
N ASP A 99 -4.19 11.71 0.97
CA ASP A 99 -3.32 12.82 1.35
C ASP A 99 -2.08 12.28 2.07
N LEU A 100 -0.90 12.69 1.60
CA LEU A 100 0.39 12.45 2.23
C LEU A 100 0.73 13.65 3.11
N GLN A 101 1.17 13.40 4.34
CA GLN A 101 1.51 14.43 5.31
C GLN A 101 3.01 14.45 5.57
N ALA A 102 3.59 15.65 5.63
CA ALA A 102 4.98 15.87 5.94
C ALA A 102 5.38 15.20 7.27
N GLY A 103 6.59 14.64 7.31
CA GLY A 103 7.16 13.97 8.48
C GLY A 103 6.63 12.56 8.75
N ARG A 104 5.63 12.08 7.99
CA ARG A 104 5.14 10.69 8.10
C ARG A 104 5.99 9.75 7.26
N THR A 105 6.23 8.55 7.77
CA THR A 105 6.88 7.48 7.00
C THR A 105 5.82 6.57 6.41
N TYR A 106 5.87 6.38 5.10
CA TYR A 106 4.99 5.51 4.34
C TYR A 106 5.76 4.28 3.87
N VAL A 107 5.04 3.17 3.77
CA VAL A 107 5.53 1.91 3.20
C VAL A 107 4.46 1.41 2.24
N LEU A 108 4.78 1.40 0.96
CA LEU A 108 4.03 0.67 -0.06
C LEU A 108 4.68 -0.71 -0.22
N SER A 109 3.90 -1.77 -0.05
CA SER A 109 4.30 -3.15 -0.38
C SER A 109 3.33 -3.74 -1.38
N PHE A 110 3.82 -4.58 -2.27
CA PHE A 110 3.00 -5.30 -3.26
C PHE A 110 3.79 -6.52 -3.75
N ASP A 111 3.08 -7.49 -4.32
CA ASP A 111 3.69 -8.55 -5.10
C ASP A 111 3.58 -8.17 -6.57
N TRP A 112 4.62 -8.47 -7.34
CA TRP A 112 4.62 -8.30 -8.79
C TRP A 112 5.23 -9.53 -9.44
N SER A 113 4.87 -9.81 -10.69
CA SER A 113 5.42 -10.96 -11.40
C SER A 113 6.15 -10.58 -12.68
N ARG A 114 7.09 -11.45 -13.05
CA ARG A 114 7.85 -11.38 -14.29
C ARG A 114 7.13 -12.17 -15.38
N GLY A 115 6.54 -11.50 -16.37
CA GLY A 115 6.19 -12.06 -17.69
C GLY A 115 5.20 -13.24 -17.70
N LEU A 116 3.91 -12.98 -17.89
CA LEU A 116 2.86 -14.02 -17.96
C LEU A 116 2.55 -14.61 -19.34
N VAL A 117 3.04 -14.01 -20.44
CA VAL A 117 2.74 -14.49 -21.80
C VAL A 117 3.98 -14.33 -22.69
N ALA A 118 4.57 -15.44 -23.14
CA ALA A 118 5.66 -15.44 -24.11
C ALA A 118 5.17 -15.91 -25.48
N GLY A 119 4.48 -15.03 -26.20
CA GLY A 119 4.15 -15.22 -27.61
C GLY A 119 5.31 -14.85 -28.53
N GLY A 120 6.51 -15.42 -28.39
CA GLY A 120 7.59 -15.09 -29.32
C GLY A 120 8.97 -15.59 -28.93
N ASN A 121 9.87 -15.65 -29.92
CA ASN A 121 11.28 -16.01 -29.75
C ASN A 121 12.11 -14.76 -29.49
N GLY A 122 12.26 -14.34 -28.22
CA GLY A 122 13.19 -13.28 -27.88
C GLY A 122 13.33 -13.07 -26.37
N PRO A 123 14.43 -12.45 -25.92
CA PRO A 123 14.43 -11.79 -24.62
C PRO A 123 13.48 -10.59 -24.69
N PHE A 124 12.54 -10.53 -23.77
CA PHE A 124 11.64 -9.40 -23.62
C PHE A 124 12.01 -8.62 -22.36
N TRP A 125 12.05 -7.29 -22.48
CA TRP A 125 12.25 -6.42 -21.34
C TRP A 125 10.87 -5.99 -20.84
N LEU A 126 10.63 -6.18 -19.55
CA LEU A 126 9.43 -5.72 -18.86
C LEU A 126 9.87 -4.88 -17.66
N THR A 127 9.14 -3.80 -17.41
CA THR A 127 9.34 -2.93 -16.26
C THR A 127 8.02 -2.56 -15.63
N ILE A 128 7.94 -2.73 -14.31
CA ILE A 128 6.85 -2.27 -13.47
C ILE A 128 7.34 -1.13 -12.60
N SER A 129 6.65 0.01 -12.69
CA SER A 129 6.85 1.13 -11.78
C SER A 129 5.63 1.28 -10.88
N ALA A 130 5.87 1.40 -9.58
CA ALA A 130 4.85 1.76 -8.59
C ALA A 130 5.13 3.19 -8.09
N GLN A 131 4.11 4.03 -8.04
CA GLN A 131 4.22 5.44 -7.69
C GLN A 131 3.12 5.85 -6.72
N VAL A 132 3.47 6.66 -5.72
CA VAL A 132 2.53 7.35 -4.82
C VAL A 132 3.01 8.79 -4.67
N GLY A 133 2.24 9.72 -5.22
CA GLY A 133 2.63 11.13 -5.28
C GLY A 133 3.96 11.33 -6.02
N SER A 134 4.90 12.04 -5.38
CA SER A 134 6.26 12.27 -5.88
C SER A 134 7.23 11.09 -5.75
N GLN A 135 6.83 9.99 -5.10
CA GLN A 135 7.71 8.86 -4.83
C GLN A 135 7.42 7.70 -5.76
N ALA A 136 8.47 7.05 -6.26
CA ALA A 136 8.34 5.90 -7.15
C ALA A 136 9.43 4.86 -6.90
N VAL A 137 9.11 3.61 -7.19
CA VAL A 137 10.06 2.50 -7.33
C VAL A 137 9.81 1.82 -8.67
N THR A 138 10.89 1.38 -9.31
CA THR A 138 10.84 0.71 -10.60
C THR A 138 11.59 -0.61 -10.52
N TYR A 139 10.93 -1.68 -10.94
CA TYR A 139 11.50 -3.00 -11.10
C TYR A 139 11.48 -3.38 -12.57
N GLY A 140 12.59 -3.88 -13.10
CA GLY A 140 12.67 -4.33 -14.48
C GLY A 140 13.54 -5.56 -14.60
N ASP A 141 13.21 -6.41 -15.56
CA ASP A 141 13.99 -7.60 -15.86
C ASP A 141 13.92 -7.95 -17.34
N VAL A 142 14.92 -8.72 -17.79
CA VAL A 142 14.90 -9.40 -19.08
C VAL A 142 14.33 -10.79 -18.86
N THR A 143 13.08 -10.98 -19.24
CA THR A 143 12.48 -12.31 -19.24
C THR A 143 12.82 -13.03 -20.54
N GLY A 144 13.41 -14.22 -20.42
CA GLY A 144 13.43 -15.22 -21.49
C GLY A 144 12.07 -15.89 -21.71
N PHE A 145 12.08 -17.02 -22.42
CA PHE A 145 10.89 -17.76 -22.85
C PHE A 145 10.04 -18.26 -21.66
N TYR A 146 8.70 -18.15 -21.80
CA TYR A 146 7.61 -18.70 -20.96
C TYR A 146 7.97 -19.01 -19.50
N PHE A 147 7.59 -18.14 -18.58
CA PHE A 147 7.65 -18.41 -17.15
C PHE A 147 6.25 -18.61 -16.57
N PRO A 148 6.08 -19.56 -15.62
CA PRO A 148 4.96 -19.48 -14.70
C PRO A 148 5.03 -18.15 -13.93
N THR A 149 3.90 -17.70 -13.40
CA THR A 149 3.83 -16.48 -12.58
C THR A 149 4.83 -16.56 -11.44
N ASP A 150 5.93 -15.83 -11.58
CA ASP A 150 7.02 -15.79 -10.62
C ASP A 150 6.89 -14.51 -9.79
N TRP A 151 6.23 -14.67 -8.64
CA TRP A 151 5.96 -13.58 -7.72
C TRP A 151 7.24 -13.10 -7.03
N GLN A 152 7.41 -11.79 -7.04
CA GLN A 152 8.51 -11.06 -6.43
C GLN A 152 7.94 -9.98 -5.52
N PRO A 153 8.50 -9.80 -4.32
CA PRO A 153 8.08 -8.71 -3.45
C PRO A 153 8.60 -7.37 -3.97
N GLY A 154 7.73 -6.37 -3.98
CA GLY A 154 8.04 -4.95 -4.20
C GLY A 154 7.84 -4.15 -2.91
N GLU A 155 8.74 -3.21 -2.64
CA GLU A 155 8.65 -2.29 -1.51
C GLU A 155 9.17 -0.90 -1.87
N LEU A 156 8.39 0.13 -1.51
CA LEU A 156 8.82 1.52 -1.51
C LEU A 156 8.58 2.11 -0.12
N ARG A 157 9.65 2.56 0.52
CA ARG A 157 9.61 3.19 1.84
C ARG A 157 10.20 4.59 1.81
N TRP A 158 9.45 5.57 2.32
CA TRP A 158 9.89 6.96 2.34
C TRP A 158 9.32 7.72 3.53
N THR A 159 9.99 8.82 3.91
CA THR A 159 9.43 9.84 4.80
C THR A 159 9.03 11.04 3.95
N GLN A 160 7.75 11.41 4.00
CA GLN A 160 7.23 12.49 3.17
C GLN A 160 7.82 13.84 3.62
N ALA A 161 8.40 14.60 2.69
CA ALA A 161 9.05 15.87 2.99
C ALA A 161 8.06 17.03 3.13
N THR A 162 7.03 17.05 2.29
CA THR A 162 6.00 18.11 2.23
C THR A 162 4.62 17.49 2.10
N ASP A 163 3.59 18.17 2.60
CA ASP A 163 2.21 17.73 2.40
C ASP A 163 1.88 17.64 0.89
N GLU A 164 1.17 16.59 0.50
CA GLU A 164 0.78 16.31 -0.88
C GLU A 164 -0.65 15.76 -0.87
N ALA A 165 -1.60 16.47 -1.46
CA ALA A 165 -3.02 16.12 -1.41
C ALA A 165 -3.51 15.48 -2.71
N GLY A 166 -4.52 14.61 -2.62
CA GLY A 166 -5.14 13.99 -3.79
C GLY A 166 -4.22 13.08 -4.61
N VAL A 167 -3.28 12.39 -3.95
CA VAL A 167 -2.38 11.44 -4.61
C VAL A 167 -3.07 10.12 -4.90
N HIS A 168 -2.72 9.48 -6.01
CA HIS A 168 -3.16 8.13 -6.33
C HIS A 168 -1.99 7.15 -6.22
N LEU A 169 -2.29 5.90 -5.89
CA LEU A 169 -1.34 4.80 -6.06
C LEU A 169 -1.41 4.36 -7.52
N ARG A 170 -0.30 4.47 -8.25
CA ARG A 170 -0.23 4.20 -9.69
C ARG A 170 0.76 3.08 -9.97
N PHE A 171 0.35 2.13 -10.81
CA PHE A 171 1.22 1.12 -11.39
C PHE A 171 1.32 1.33 -12.88
N THR A 172 2.54 1.26 -13.42
CA THR A 172 2.81 1.39 -14.84
C THR A 172 3.63 0.21 -15.31
N ALA A 173 3.10 -0.56 -16.27
CA ALA A 173 3.79 -1.62 -16.97
C ALA A 173 4.29 -1.09 -18.31
N THR A 174 5.60 -1.19 -18.54
CA THR A 174 6.26 -0.80 -19.79
C THR A 174 7.08 -1.98 -20.29
N GLY A 175 7.16 -2.16 -21.60
CA GLY A 175 7.87 -3.32 -22.14
C GLY A 175 7.87 -3.39 -23.66
N LEU A 176 8.64 -4.34 -24.17
CA LEU A 176 8.67 -4.65 -25.59
C LEU A 176 7.52 -5.60 -25.97
N ALA A 177 7.52 -6.05 -27.22
CA ALA A 177 6.52 -7.00 -27.71
C ALA A 177 6.36 -8.20 -26.75
N TYR A 178 5.12 -8.63 -26.51
CA TYR A 178 4.72 -9.78 -25.69
C TYR A 178 5.16 -9.70 -24.23
N SER A 179 5.03 -8.53 -23.61
CA SER A 179 5.39 -8.35 -22.20
C SER A 179 4.14 -8.10 -21.37
N ALA A 180 4.08 -8.67 -20.16
CA ALA A 180 3.04 -8.35 -19.21
C ALA A 180 3.47 -8.69 -17.79
N ALA A 181 3.02 -7.90 -16.83
CA ALA A 181 3.24 -8.17 -15.41
C ALA A 181 1.92 -8.48 -14.73
N ALA A 182 1.96 -9.26 -13.66
CA ALA A 182 0.91 -9.23 -12.67
C ALA A 182 1.32 -8.35 -11.49
N ILE A 183 0.31 -7.79 -10.81
CA ILE A 183 0.45 -7.18 -9.49
C ILE A 183 -0.63 -7.72 -8.55
N ASP A 184 -0.30 -7.85 -7.28
CA ASP A 184 -1.18 -8.34 -6.22
C ASP A 184 -0.74 -7.87 -4.81
N ASN A 185 -1.54 -8.17 -3.77
CA ASN A 185 -1.24 -7.95 -2.35
C ASN A 185 -0.77 -6.54 -2.01
N ILE A 186 -1.39 -5.55 -2.63
CA ILE A 186 -1.03 -4.15 -2.53
C ILE A 186 -1.42 -3.64 -1.14
N ARG A 187 -0.48 -3.01 -0.43
CA ARG A 187 -0.72 -2.39 0.87
C ARG A 187 0.06 -1.08 0.98
N LEU A 188 -0.63 0.00 1.31
CA LEU A 188 -0.02 1.27 1.67
C LEU A 188 -0.24 1.53 3.16
N ASN A 189 0.85 1.49 3.92
CA ASN A 189 0.83 1.73 5.35
C ASN A 189 1.53 3.05 5.70
N VAL A 190 1.05 3.71 6.75
CA VAL A 190 1.73 4.86 7.34
C VAL A 190 2.15 4.50 8.77
N SER A 191 3.41 4.78 9.09
CA SER A 191 3.89 4.64 10.45
C SER A 191 3.20 5.67 11.33
N PRO A 192 2.94 5.35 12.61
CA PRO A 192 2.55 6.37 13.57
C PRO A 192 3.67 7.40 13.63
N VAL A 193 3.29 8.67 13.65
CA VAL A 193 4.21 9.73 14.04
C VAL A 193 4.34 9.60 15.56
N PRO A 194 5.55 9.35 16.13
CA PRO A 194 5.74 9.56 17.54
C PRO A 194 5.38 11.02 17.81
N GLU A 195 4.42 11.30 18.69
CA GLU A 195 4.07 12.67 19.06
C GLU A 195 4.95 13.09 20.25
N PRO A 196 6.21 13.55 20.10
CA PRO A 196 7.06 13.93 21.23
C PRO A 196 6.40 15.04 22.08
N ASP A 197 5.58 15.88 21.46
CA ASP A 197 4.93 17.00 22.12
C ASP A 197 3.74 16.59 22.96
N ALA A 198 3.03 15.51 22.61
CA ALA A 198 1.92 15.02 23.42
C ALA A 198 2.42 14.53 24.79
N TRP A 199 3.60 13.91 24.83
CA TRP A 199 4.24 13.51 26.08
C TRP A 199 4.75 14.71 26.87
N ALA A 200 5.35 15.68 26.19
CA ALA A 200 5.80 16.91 26.84
C ALA A 200 4.61 17.67 27.46
N MET A 201 3.49 17.76 26.75
CA MET A 201 2.27 18.44 27.23
C MET A 201 1.54 17.64 28.31
N LEU A 202 1.48 16.32 28.20
CA LEU A 202 0.93 15.45 29.23
C LEU A 202 1.76 15.56 30.52
N THR A 203 3.08 15.45 30.43
CA THR A 203 3.99 15.55 31.58
C THR A 203 3.96 16.95 32.19
N ALA A 204 3.92 18.00 31.36
CA ALA A 204 3.74 19.38 31.83
C ALA A 204 2.38 19.57 32.53
N GLY A 205 1.30 19.03 31.96
CA GLY A 205 -0.04 19.07 32.56
C GLY A 205 -0.12 18.33 33.89
N LEU A 206 0.47 17.13 33.97
CA LEU A 206 0.55 16.35 35.20
C LEU A 206 1.41 17.05 36.27
N ALA A 207 2.54 17.64 35.88
CA ALA A 207 3.38 18.42 36.78
C ALA A 207 2.61 19.64 37.35
N ALA A 208 1.88 20.36 36.50
CA ALA A 208 1.03 21.48 36.93
C ALA A 208 -0.09 21.04 37.89
N LEU A 209 -0.74 19.91 37.61
CA LEU A 209 -1.74 19.32 38.52
C LEU A 209 -1.14 18.90 39.86
N GLY A 210 0.06 18.31 39.86
CA GLY A 210 0.78 17.95 41.09
C GLY A 210 1.11 19.17 41.96
N VAL A 211 1.59 20.26 41.35
CA VAL A 211 1.90 21.52 42.05
C VAL A 211 0.64 22.16 42.64
N THR A 212 -0.46 22.19 41.91
CA THR A 212 -1.72 22.77 42.39
C THR A 212 -2.34 21.95 43.53
N LEU A 213 -2.28 20.62 43.47
CA LEU A 213 -2.73 19.73 44.56
C LEU A 213 -1.89 19.90 45.83
N ARG A 214 -0.57 20.11 45.72
CA ARG A 214 0.31 20.36 46.87
C ARG A 214 -0.07 21.64 47.62
N ARG A 215 -0.52 22.69 46.90
CA ARG A 215 -0.92 23.97 47.51
C ARG A 215 -2.26 23.92 48.27
N ARG A 216 -3.07 22.87 48.05
CA ARG A 216 -4.39 22.72 48.70
C ARG A 216 -4.37 21.86 49.97
N ARG A 217 -3.20 21.37 50.39
CA ARG A 217 -3.03 20.72 51.68
C ARG A 217 -2.54 21.77 52.69
N PRO A 218 -3.40 22.27 53.60
CA PRO A 218 -2.99 23.09 54.73
C PRO A 218 -2.15 22.30 55.74
#